data_AF-A0A7S4FR13-F1
#
_entry.id   AF-A0A7S4FR13-F1
#
_cell.length_a   1.000
_cell.length_b   1.000
_cell.length_c   1.000
_cell.angle_alpha   90.00
_cell.angle_beta   90.00
_cell.angle_gamma   90.00
#
_symmetry.space_group_name_H-M   'P 1'
#
loop_
_entity.id
_entity.type
_entity.pdbx_description
1 polymer ?
#
loop_
_entity_poly.entity_id
_entity_poly.type
_entity_poly.pdbx_seq_one_letter_code
_entity_poly.pdbx_strand_id
1 'polypeptide(L)'
;MGAPSYLAGALFAVGWWFFVDGWVSFGKEHEGKYKFVMWLPGLLGTFAFLMVNMTKPSELNQTSMFDETNANNVKIWFFFSILVSFASIIAAIWITVASEDLKEQQYSGVTLILQSISLLISSLVFWFGRGLKKDEFSMS
;
A
#
# COMPACT_ATOMS: atom_id res chain seq x y z
N MET A 1 -5.70 -19.04 12.35
CA MET A 1 -6.26 -18.08 11.36
C MET A 1 -5.82 -16.69 11.80
N GLY A 2 -5.15 -15.90 10.95
CA GLY A 2 -5.24 -14.43 11.08
C GLY A 2 -3.98 -13.61 11.41
N ALA A 3 -2.92 -14.15 12.02
CA ALA A 3 -1.75 -13.33 12.44
C ALA A 3 -1.19 -12.36 11.36
N PRO A 4 -0.91 -12.80 10.11
CA PRO A 4 -0.43 -11.88 9.08
C PRO A 4 -1.52 -10.92 8.56
N SER A 5 -2.79 -11.32 8.58
CA SER A 5 -3.90 -10.44 8.18
C SER A 5 -4.17 -9.35 9.21
N TYR A 6 -4.08 -9.66 10.51
CA TYR A 6 -4.17 -8.69 11.59
C TYR A 6 -2.99 -7.71 11.54
N LEU A 7 -1.77 -8.20 11.30
CA LEU A 7 -0.60 -7.35 11.16
C LEU A 7 -0.69 -6.43 9.93
N ALA A 8 -1.14 -6.95 8.78
CA ALA A 8 -1.38 -6.15 7.59
C ALA A 8 -2.44 -5.07 7.85
N GLY A 9 -3.56 -5.41 8.50
CA GLY A 9 -4.59 -4.45 8.89
C GLY A 9 -4.08 -3.37 9.85
N ALA A 10 -3.25 -3.75 10.83
CA ALA A 10 -2.62 -2.80 11.75
C ALA A 10 -1.68 -1.82 11.01
N LEU A 11 -0.85 -2.32 10.08
CA LEU A 11 0.03 -1.48 9.26
C LEU A 11 -0.75 -0.54 8.34
N PHE A 12 -1.89 -1.00 7.82
CA PHE A 12 -2.79 -0.16 7.03
C PHE A 12 -3.37 0.99 7.88
N ALA A 13 -3.84 0.67 9.10
CA ALA A 13 -4.33 1.66 10.04
C ALA A 13 -3.24 2.66 10.44
N VAL A 14 -2.01 2.20 10.66
CA VAL A 14 -0.84 3.06 10.93
C VAL A 14 -0.53 3.99 9.75
N GLY A 15 -0.60 3.49 8.51
CA GLY A 15 -0.43 4.32 7.32
C GLY A 15 -1.45 5.46 7.25
N TRP A 16 -2.73 5.16 7.49
CA TRP A 16 -3.78 6.18 7.55
C TRP A 16 -3.68 7.10 8.76
N TRP A 17 -3.15 6.60 9.89
CA TRP A 17 -2.84 7.44 11.05
C TRP A 17 -1.81 8.51 10.70
N PHE A 18 -0.70 8.15 10.04
CA PHE A 18 0.32 9.11 9.60
C PHE A 18 -0.28 10.18 8.68
N PHE A 19 -1.17 9.79 7.77
CA PHE A 19 -1.86 10.75 6.90
C PHE A 19 -2.70 11.77 7.69
N VAL A 20 -3.54 11.28 8.62
CA VAL A 20 -4.40 12.15 9.43
C VAL A 20 -3.56 13.07 10.32
N ASP A 21 -2.48 12.56 10.91
CA ASP A 21 -1.56 13.34 11.73
C ASP A 21 -0.89 14.47 10.93
N GLY A 22 -0.40 14.15 9.73
CA GLY A 22 0.15 15.13 8.79
C GLY A 22 -0.86 16.18 8.36
N TRP A 23 -2.10 15.76 8.04
CA TRP A 23 -3.17 16.66 7.64
C TRP A 23 -3.59 17.61 8.76
N VAL A 24 -3.78 17.11 9.98
CA VAL A 24 -4.13 17.95 11.14
C VAL A 24 -3.03 18.98 11.43
N SER A 25 -1.77 18.56 11.34
CA SER A 25 -0.62 19.44 11.56
C SER A 25 -0.55 20.53 10.49
N PHE A 26 -0.73 20.17 9.21
CA PHE A 26 -0.79 21.11 8.10
C PHE A 26 -1.96 22.10 8.23
N GLY A 27 -3.14 21.62 8.63
CA GLY A 27 -4.35 22.43 8.75
C GLY A 27 -4.24 23.53 9.82
N LYS A 28 -3.44 23.30 10.87
CA LYS A 28 -3.15 24.30 11.92
C LYS A 28 -2.24 25.42 11.43
N GLU A 29 -1.31 25.12 10.53
CA GLU A 29 -0.34 26.09 10.01
C GLU A 29 -0.87 26.88 8.80
N HIS A 30 -1.73 26.30 7.96
CA HIS A 30 -2.08 26.84 6.64
C HIS A 30 -3.56 27.15 6.42
N GLU A 31 -4.31 27.44 7.50
CA GLU A 31 -5.75 27.82 7.46
C GLU A 31 -6.63 26.86 6.61
N GLY A 32 -6.30 25.57 6.60
CA GLY A 32 -7.09 24.55 5.90
C GLY A 32 -6.91 24.50 4.38
N LYS A 33 -5.86 25.09 3.78
CA LYS A 33 -5.55 24.98 2.34
C LYS A 33 -4.98 23.61 1.94
N TYR A 34 -5.66 22.53 2.29
CA TYR A 34 -5.25 21.18 1.91
C TYR A 34 -5.72 20.87 0.48
N LYS A 35 -4.77 20.72 -0.45
CA LYS A 35 -5.09 20.45 -1.86
C LYS A 35 -5.42 18.97 -2.06
N PHE A 36 -6.37 18.67 -2.95
CA PHE A 36 -6.72 17.29 -3.33
C PHE A 36 -5.51 16.45 -3.79
N VAL A 37 -4.50 17.09 -4.36
CA VAL A 37 -3.26 16.42 -4.80
C VAL A 37 -2.55 15.70 -3.66
N MET A 38 -2.62 16.20 -2.43
CA MET A 38 -2.02 15.57 -1.25
C MET A 38 -2.70 14.24 -0.87
N TRP A 39 -3.93 14.01 -1.31
CA TRP A 39 -4.66 12.76 -1.08
C TRP A 39 -4.31 11.65 -2.07
N LEU A 40 -3.77 12.01 -3.25
CA LEU A 40 -3.51 11.07 -4.33
C LEU A 40 -2.62 9.89 -3.91
N PRO A 41 -1.49 10.08 -3.20
CA PRO A 41 -0.66 8.97 -2.77
C PRO A 41 -1.43 8.01 -1.86
N GLY A 42 -2.11 8.53 -0.82
CA GLY A 42 -2.88 7.68 0.09
C GLY A 42 -3.96 6.85 -0.59
N LEU A 43 -4.67 7.44 -1.56
CA LEU A 43 -5.70 6.76 -2.34
C LEU A 43 -5.10 5.70 -3.29
N LEU A 44 -4.00 6.03 -3.99
CA LEU A 44 -3.30 5.08 -4.87
C LEU A 44 -2.72 3.91 -4.08
N GLY A 45 -2.08 4.17 -2.93
CA GLY A 45 -1.56 3.13 -2.05
C GLY A 45 -2.67 2.23 -1.49
N THR A 46 -3.83 2.79 -1.15
CA THR A 46 -4.99 2.01 -0.69
C THR A 46 -5.57 1.17 -1.82
N PHE A 47 -5.66 1.71 -3.03
CA PHE A 47 -6.10 0.97 -4.20
C PHE A 47 -5.16 -0.20 -4.51
N ALA A 48 -3.85 0.00 -4.42
CA ALA A 48 -2.87 -1.06 -4.56
C ALA A 48 -3.01 -2.13 -3.47
N PHE A 49 -3.21 -1.73 -2.20
CA PHE A 49 -3.50 -2.67 -1.12
C PHE A 49 -4.74 -3.52 -1.42
N LEU A 50 -5.84 -2.91 -1.87
CA LEU A 50 -7.05 -3.64 -2.26
C LEU A 50 -6.79 -4.61 -3.41
N MET A 51 -6.02 -4.21 -4.42
CA MET A 51 -5.62 -5.11 -5.51
C MET A 51 -4.85 -6.34 -5.00
N VAL A 52 -3.94 -6.17 -4.05
CA VAL A 52 -3.23 -7.28 -3.42
C VAL A 52 -4.17 -8.14 -2.57
N ASN A 53 -5.16 -7.55 -1.91
CA ASN A 53 -6.15 -8.28 -1.14
C ASN A 53 -7.06 -9.16 -2.03
N MET A 54 -7.39 -8.70 -3.23
CA MET A 54 -8.26 -9.42 -4.18
C MET A 54 -7.59 -10.64 -4.82
N THR A 55 -6.26 -10.69 -4.88
CA THR A 55 -5.53 -11.85 -5.44
C THR A 55 -5.41 -12.96 -4.41
N LYS A 56 -5.63 -14.23 -4.80
CA LYS A 56 -5.44 -15.39 -3.92
C LYS A 56 -4.17 -16.14 -4.32
N PRO A 57 -3.17 -16.30 -3.42
CA PRO A 57 -1.98 -17.11 -3.71
C PRO A 57 -2.26 -18.59 -3.99
N SER A 58 -3.47 -19.07 -3.69
CA SER A 58 -3.91 -20.43 -4.04
C SER A 58 -4.03 -20.65 -5.55
N GLU A 59 -4.36 -19.61 -6.32
CA GLU A 59 -4.54 -19.66 -7.77
C GLU A 59 -3.20 -19.70 -8.54
N LEU A 60 -2.06 -19.56 -7.85
CA LEU A 60 -0.72 -19.59 -8.45
C LEU A 60 -0.15 -21.01 -8.67
N ASN A 61 -0.66 -22.04 -7.98
CA ASN A 61 -0.14 -23.43 -8.09
C ASN A 61 -1.11 -24.42 -8.75
N GLN A 62 -2.14 -23.96 -9.45
CA GLN A 62 -3.02 -24.89 -10.16
C GLN A 62 -2.35 -25.37 -11.46
N THR A 63 -2.02 -26.66 -11.50
CA THR A 63 -1.25 -27.34 -12.55
C THR A 63 -2.10 -27.82 -13.74
N SER A 64 -3.36 -27.39 -13.84
CA SER A 64 -4.26 -27.71 -14.96
C SER A 64 -3.87 -26.92 -16.21
N MET A 65 -3.84 -27.52 -17.41
CA MET A 65 -3.60 -26.79 -18.67
C MET A 65 -4.58 -25.62 -18.93
N PHE A 66 -5.78 -25.67 -18.35
CA PHE A 66 -6.75 -24.56 -18.38
C PHE A 66 -6.53 -23.49 -17.28
N ASP A 67 -5.76 -23.80 -16.25
CA ASP A 67 -5.42 -22.90 -15.14
C ASP A 67 -4.12 -22.11 -15.35
N GLU A 68 -3.27 -22.48 -16.32
CA GLU A 68 -2.05 -21.73 -16.61
C GLU A 68 -2.35 -20.28 -17.02
N THR A 69 -3.44 -20.05 -17.78
CA THR A 69 -3.89 -18.69 -18.14
C THR A 69 -4.33 -17.90 -16.90
N ASN A 70 -5.04 -18.54 -15.97
CA ASN A 70 -5.52 -17.93 -14.72
C ASN A 70 -4.34 -17.58 -13.80
N ALA A 71 -3.38 -18.49 -13.64
CA ALA A 71 -2.19 -18.27 -12.85
C ALA A 71 -1.34 -17.12 -13.42
N ASN A 72 -1.24 -16.99 -14.74
CA ASN A 72 -0.50 -15.89 -15.37
C ASN A 72 -1.21 -14.53 -15.18
N ASN A 73 -2.54 -14.50 -15.26
CA ASN A 73 -3.34 -13.29 -15.01
C ASN A 73 -3.19 -12.81 -13.55
N VAL A 74 -3.15 -13.71 -12.57
CA VAL A 74 -2.91 -13.37 -11.16
C VAL A 74 -1.51 -12.78 -10.94
N LYS A 75 -0.48 -13.32 -11.62
CA LYS A 75 0.89 -12.78 -11.58
C LYS A 75 0.95 -11.36 -12.15
N ILE A 76 0.31 -11.13 -13.30
CA ILE A 76 0.23 -9.82 -13.95
C ILE A 76 -0.50 -8.82 -13.04
N TRP A 77 -1.61 -9.24 -12.44
CA TRP A 77 -2.36 -8.41 -11.50
C TRP A 77 -1.55 -8.04 -10.25
N PHE A 78 -0.83 -9.00 -9.69
CA PHE A 78 0.09 -8.75 -8.57
C PHE A 78 1.20 -7.77 -8.99
N PHE A 79 1.84 -7.99 -10.12
CA PHE A 79 2.87 -7.10 -10.65
C PHE A 79 2.34 -5.67 -10.82
N PHE A 80 1.13 -5.53 -11.38
CA PHE A 80 0.48 -4.24 -11.54
C PHE A 80 0.20 -3.54 -10.20
N SER A 81 -0.24 -4.28 -9.19
CA SER A 81 -0.47 -3.71 -7.85
C SER A 81 0.81 -3.17 -7.20
N ILE A 82 1.94 -3.86 -7.42
CA ILE A 82 3.25 -3.41 -6.97
C ILE A 82 3.67 -2.14 -7.71
N LEU A 83 3.45 -2.07 -9.04
CA LEU A 83 3.71 -0.85 -9.82
C LEU A 83 2.88 0.34 -9.32
N VAL A 84 1.60 0.14 -9.04
CA VAL A 84 0.73 1.21 -8.48
C VAL A 84 1.22 1.65 -7.10
N SER A 85 1.71 0.72 -6.27
CA SER A 85 2.31 1.05 -4.97
C SER A 85 3.57 1.92 -5.11
N PHE A 86 4.45 1.61 -6.07
CA PHE A 86 5.62 2.44 -6.36
C PHE A 86 5.22 3.81 -6.92
N ALA A 87 4.24 3.87 -7.81
CA ALA A 87 3.71 5.12 -8.34
C ALA A 87 3.15 6.02 -7.22
N SER A 88 2.49 5.43 -6.21
CA SER A 88 2.05 6.14 -5.01
C SER A 88 3.22 6.75 -4.23
N ILE A 89 4.31 6.01 -4.03
CA ILE A 89 5.50 6.53 -3.32
C ILE A 89 6.14 7.66 -4.11
N ILE A 90 6.29 7.50 -5.44
CA ILE A 90 6.84 8.54 -6.32
C ILE A 90 5.97 9.80 -6.27
N ALA A 91 4.65 9.66 -6.29
CA ALA A 91 3.73 10.79 -6.16
C ALA A 91 3.89 11.49 -4.80
N ALA A 92 4.04 10.75 -3.69
CA ALA A 92 4.29 11.35 -2.37
C ALA A 92 5.61 12.14 -2.33
N ILE A 93 6.68 11.59 -2.92
CA ILE A 93 7.98 12.26 -3.02
C ILE A 93 7.86 13.51 -3.90
N TRP A 94 7.21 13.40 -5.06
CA TRP A 94 7.01 14.51 -5.98
C TRP A 94 6.28 15.67 -5.30
N ILE A 95 5.20 15.39 -4.56
CA ILE A 95 4.44 16.41 -3.82
C ILE A 95 5.33 17.11 -2.78
N THR A 96 6.20 16.35 -2.11
CA THR A 96 7.13 16.87 -1.09
C THR A 96 8.25 17.73 -1.70
N VAL A 97 8.69 17.41 -2.93
CA VAL A 97 9.73 18.16 -3.64
C VAL A 97 9.16 19.39 -4.34
N ALA A 98 7.92 19.31 -4.85
CA ALA A 98 7.25 20.38 -5.56
C ALA A 98 6.68 21.47 -4.63
N SER A 99 6.62 21.24 -3.32
CA SER A 99 6.32 22.28 -2.34
C SER A 99 7.52 23.21 -2.19
N GLU A 100 7.39 24.44 -2.70
CA GLU A 100 8.45 25.47 -2.67
C GLU A 100 8.80 25.92 -1.23
N ASP A 101 7.88 25.76 -0.28
CA ASP A 101 8.08 26.05 1.14
C ASP A 101 8.63 24.83 1.90
N LEU A 102 9.92 24.57 1.70
CA LEU A 102 10.62 23.40 2.27
C LEU A 102 10.64 23.33 3.80
N LYS A 103 10.39 24.43 4.52
CA LYS A 103 10.43 24.46 6.00
C LYS A 103 9.06 24.26 6.65
N GLU A 104 8.00 24.84 6.09
CA GLU A 104 6.64 24.73 6.65
C GLU A 104 5.92 23.47 6.18
N GLN A 105 6.25 22.92 5.00
CA GLN A 105 5.57 21.72 4.48
C GLN A 105 6.34 20.41 4.67
N GLN A 106 7.52 20.47 5.30
CA GLN A 106 8.39 19.30 5.47
C GLN A 106 7.70 18.17 6.23
N TYR A 107 6.98 18.50 7.31
CA TYR A 107 6.32 17.51 8.15
C TYR A 107 5.22 16.76 7.38
N SER A 108 4.35 17.50 6.69
CA SER A 108 3.25 16.92 5.90
C SER A 108 3.78 16.04 4.76
N GLY A 109 4.87 16.45 4.09
CA GLY A 109 5.50 15.64 3.04
C GLY A 109 6.07 14.33 3.57
N VAL A 110 6.78 14.37 4.70
CA VAL A 110 7.34 13.17 5.34
C VAL A 110 6.23 12.20 5.77
N THR A 111 5.12 12.69 6.31
CA THR A 111 3.98 11.84 6.68
C THR A 111 3.33 11.13 5.49
N LEU A 112 3.28 11.77 4.31
CA LEU A 112 2.75 11.17 3.07
C LEU A 112 3.65 10.04 2.54
N ILE A 113 4.97 10.22 2.65
CA ILE A 113 5.95 9.19 2.29
C ILE A 113 5.83 8.01 3.26
N LEU A 114 5.76 8.28 4.57
CA LEU A 114 5.58 7.25 5.60
C LEU A 114 4.27 6.47 5.44
N GLN A 115 3.17 7.15 5.10
CA GLN A 115 1.91 6.50 4.74
C GLN A 115 2.11 5.53 3.57
N SER A 116 2.69 6.01 2.47
CA SER A 116 2.85 5.21 1.24
C SER A 116 3.73 3.97 1.46
N ILE A 117 4.80 4.12 2.24
CA ILE A 117 5.65 2.99 2.64
C ILE A 117 4.89 2.00 3.54
N SER A 118 4.13 2.50 4.52
CA SER A 118 3.35 1.65 5.42
C SER A 118 2.30 0.83 4.67
N LEU A 119 1.64 1.42 3.67
CA LEU A 119 0.68 0.73 2.80
C LEU A 119 1.35 -0.32 1.91
N LEU A 120 2.55 -0.05 1.39
CA LEU A 120 3.34 -1.03 0.66
C LEU A 120 3.72 -2.22 1.56
N ILE A 121 4.24 -1.96 2.77
CA ILE A 121 4.62 -3.02 3.72
C ILE A 121 3.38 -3.83 4.13
N SER A 122 2.25 -3.18 4.40
CA SER A 122 0.98 -3.86 4.69
C SER A 122 0.58 -4.83 3.55
N SER A 123 0.71 -4.37 2.31
CA SER A 123 0.43 -5.19 1.11
C SER A 123 1.36 -6.40 1.02
N LEU A 124 2.66 -6.21 1.26
CA LEU A 124 3.66 -7.28 1.23
C LEU A 124 3.47 -8.29 2.37
N VAL A 125 3.22 -7.82 3.60
CA VAL A 125 2.95 -8.69 4.76
C VAL A 125 1.73 -9.56 4.51
N PHE A 126 0.68 -8.99 3.91
CA PHE A 126 -0.51 -9.74 3.55
C PHE A 126 -0.24 -10.80 2.46
N TRP A 127 0.63 -10.49 1.50
CA TRP A 127 1.03 -11.42 0.46
C TRP A 127 1.87 -12.58 1.01
N PHE A 128 2.99 -12.29 1.67
CA PHE A 128 3.91 -13.31 2.21
C PHE A 128 3.28 -14.15 3.31
N GLY A 129 2.46 -13.54 4.16
CA GLY A 129 1.74 -14.26 5.22
C GLY A 129 0.72 -15.27 4.70
N ARG A 130 0.25 -15.14 3.45
CA ARG A 130 -0.59 -16.15 2.79
C ARG A 130 0.21 -17.22 2.06
N GLY A 131 1.45 -16.94 1.66
CA GLY A 131 2.37 -17.92 1.08
C GLY A 131 2.82 -18.97 2.11
N LEU A 132 3.35 -18.53 3.25
CA LEU A 132 3.90 -19.40 4.30
C LEU A 132 2.92 -20.45 4.83
N LYS A 133 1.62 -20.11 4.86
CA LYS A 133 0.58 -21.01 5.37
C LYS A 133 0.32 -22.21 4.44
N LYS A 134 0.67 -22.10 3.15
CA LYS A 134 0.52 -23.17 2.17
C LYS A 134 1.58 -24.26 2.38
N ASP A 135 2.74 -23.86 2.90
CA ASP A 135 3.91 -24.72 3.07
C ASP A 135 3.73 -25.63 4.30
N GLU A 136 3.23 -25.09 5.41
CA GLU A 136 2.90 -25.87 6.63
C GLU A 136 1.87 -26.99 6.37
N PHE A 137 0.83 -26.72 5.59
CA PHE A 137 -0.21 -27.71 5.29
C PHE A 137 0.21 -28.77 4.27
N SER A 138 1.31 -28.56 3.53
CA SER A 138 1.85 -29.55 2.58
C SER A 138 2.83 -30.55 3.22
N MET A 139 3.24 -30.31 4.47
CA MET A 139 4.18 -31.18 5.21
C MET A 139 3.51 -31.98 6.35
N SER A 140 2.21 -31.79 6.60
CA SER A 140 1.40 -32.54 7.59
C SER A 140 0.44 -33.52 6.91
#